data_AF-A0AAU7GML1-F1
#
_entry.id   AF-A0AAU7GML1-F1
#
_cell.length_a   1.000
_cell.length_b   1.000
_cell.length_c   1.000
_cell.angle_alpha   90.00
_cell.angle_beta   90.00
_cell.angle_gamma   90.00
#
_symmetry.space_group_name_H-M   'P 1'
#
loop_
_entity.id
_entity.type
_entity.pdbx_description
1 polymer ?
#
loop_
_entity_poly.entity_id
_entity_poly.type
_entity_poly.pdbx_seq_one_letter_code
_entity_poly.pdbx_strand_id
1 'polypeptide(L)'
;MAWTPQVLTKALTNFHGFNIDIISNEQSLIIKMNDYGDLLLSILFTSRQMIIETVICPVNNIQHQDAFNLFLLRNQKLLPLSSVGISRVRQDEYYVAFGALSLNSTLEDVVLEMTTLVDNALDLAEITEEYTHK
;
A
#
# COMPACT_ATOMS: atom_id res chain seq x y z
N MET A 1 -18.76 -0.13 13.64
CA MET A 1 -19.12 0.95 12.69
C MET A 1 -18.36 0.66 11.40
N ALA A 2 -18.96 0.87 10.23
CA ALA A 2 -18.25 0.68 8.97
C ALA A 2 -17.40 1.92 8.65
N TRP A 3 -16.16 1.71 8.20
CA TRP A 3 -15.29 2.78 7.76
C TRP A 3 -15.81 3.46 6.49
N THR A 4 -15.76 4.79 6.50
CA THR A 4 -15.94 5.65 5.33
C THR A 4 -14.74 6.58 5.25
N PRO A 5 -14.46 7.22 4.09
CA PRO A 5 -13.35 8.17 3.97
C PRO A 5 -13.36 9.23 5.08
N GLN A 6 -14.54 9.78 5.38
CA GLN A 6 -14.71 10.81 6.41
C GLN A 6 -14.47 10.28 7.84
N VAL A 7 -15.03 9.12 8.17
CA VAL A 7 -14.90 8.53 9.51
C VAL A 7 -13.46 8.09 9.76
N LEU A 8 -12.81 7.47 8.77
CA LEU A 8 -11.43 7.04 8.88
C LEU A 8 -10.47 8.23 8.95
N THR A 9 -10.67 9.27 8.13
CA THR A 9 -9.87 10.51 8.21
C THR A 9 -9.91 11.09 9.61
N LYS A 10 -11.11 11.25 10.20
CA LYS A 10 -11.24 11.77 11.57
C LYS A 10 -10.56 10.87 12.61
N ALA A 11 -10.65 9.55 12.47
CA ALA A 11 -10.01 8.62 13.39
C ALA A 11 -8.48 8.71 13.31
N LEU A 12 -7.93 8.73 12.10
CA LEU A 12 -6.49 8.84 11.85
C LEU A 12 -5.92 10.20 12.27
N THR A 13 -6.62 11.31 12.03
CA THR A 13 -6.18 12.64 12.50
C THR A 13 -6.13 12.74 14.03
N ASN A 14 -7.01 12.02 14.74
CA ASN A 14 -6.97 11.97 16.21
C ASN A 14 -5.98 10.94 16.76
N PHE A 15 -5.41 10.10 15.89
CA PHE A 15 -4.42 9.11 16.28
C PHE A 15 -3.03 9.77 16.29
N HIS A 16 -2.48 9.96 17.49
CA HIS A 16 -1.18 10.63 17.68
C HIS A 16 0.04 9.74 17.39
N GLY A 17 -0.16 8.52 16.88
CA GLY A 17 0.94 7.58 16.60
C GLY A 17 1.61 7.77 15.25
N PHE A 18 1.11 8.65 14.38
CA PHE A 18 1.70 8.95 13.07
C PHE A 18 1.81 10.43 12.79
N ASN A 19 2.87 10.81 12.08
CA ASN A 19 2.93 12.06 11.34
C ASN A 19 2.42 11.81 9.90
N ILE A 20 1.17 12.21 9.63
CA ILE A 20 0.51 11.98 8.33
C ILE A 20 -0.22 13.22 7.82
N ASP A 21 -0.23 13.37 6.49
CA ASP A 21 -1.14 14.27 5.79
C ASP A 21 -2.19 13.45 5.03
N ILE A 22 -3.46 13.86 5.10
CA ILE A 22 -4.57 13.13 4.49
C ILE A 22 -5.30 14.02 3.49
N ILE A 23 -5.44 13.53 2.25
CA ILE A 23 -6.31 14.09 1.22
C ILE A 23 -7.50 13.16 1.04
N SER A 24 -8.71 13.65 1.31
CA SER A 24 -9.94 12.86 1.19
C SER A 24 -10.73 13.22 -0.06
N ASN A 25 -11.17 12.19 -0.77
CA ASN A 25 -12.16 12.25 -1.85
C ASN A 25 -13.45 11.52 -1.44
N GLU A 26 -14.43 11.42 -2.34
CA GLU A 26 -15.73 10.79 -2.05
C GLU A 26 -15.62 9.29 -1.72
N GLN A 27 -14.70 8.57 -2.35
CA GLN A 27 -14.55 7.11 -2.21
C GLN A 27 -13.11 6.65 -1.94
N SER A 28 -12.19 7.60 -1.72
CA SER A 28 -10.78 7.30 -1.51
C SER A 28 -10.09 8.29 -0.60
N LEU A 29 -8.98 7.85 -0.01
CA LEU A 29 -8.04 8.68 0.72
C LEU A 29 -6.66 8.53 0.08
N ILE A 30 -5.89 9.60 0.08
CA ILE A 30 -4.45 9.58 -0.12
C ILE A 30 -3.82 10.00 1.20
N ILE A 31 -2.97 9.15 1.76
CA ILE A 31 -2.28 9.37 3.03
C ILE A 31 -0.80 9.47 2.74
N LYS A 32 -0.19 10.59 3.10
CA LYS A 32 1.25 10.79 3.06
C LYS A 32 1.85 10.39 4.40
N MET A 33 2.71 9.39 4.40
CA MET A 33 3.39 8.86 5.58
C MET A 33 4.70 9.63 5.79
N ASN A 34 4.66 10.74 6.52
CA ASN A 34 5.78 11.68 6.60
C ASN A 34 7.03 11.07 7.26
N ASP A 35 6.83 10.13 8.19
CA ASP A 35 7.94 9.43 8.86
C ASP A 35 8.58 8.35 7.98
N TYR A 36 7.97 8.04 6.83
CA TYR A 36 8.39 7.00 5.90
C TYR A 36 8.82 7.59 4.55
N GLY A 37 9.61 8.66 4.59
CA GLY A 37 10.13 9.30 3.38
C GLY A 37 9.02 9.83 2.48
N ASP A 38 7.92 10.32 3.06
CA ASP A 38 6.78 10.89 2.33
C ASP A 38 6.03 9.89 1.42
N LEU A 39 6.14 8.58 1.71
CA LEU A 39 5.46 7.54 0.93
C LEU A 39 3.93 7.76 0.92
N LEU A 40 3.33 7.56 -0.26
CA LEU A 40 1.89 7.77 -0.47
C LEU A 40 1.14 6.45 -0.41
N LEU A 41 0.24 6.32 0.56
CA LEU A 41 -0.77 5.25 0.60
C LEU A 41 -2.07 5.73 -0.03
N SER A 42 -2.68 4.89 -0.85
CA SER A 42 -4.04 5.07 -1.34
C SER A 42 -4.97 4.11 -0.63
N ILE A 43 -6.06 4.62 -0.06
CA ILE A 43 -7.14 3.79 0.51
C ILE A 43 -8.37 3.92 -0.37
N LEU A 44 -8.82 2.81 -0.94
CA LEU A 44 -10.02 2.71 -1.76
C LEU A 44 -11.12 2.00 -0.97
N PHE A 45 -12.31 2.62 -0.93
CA PHE A 45 -13.46 2.07 -0.21
C PHE A 45 -14.40 1.39 -1.20
N THR A 46 -14.65 0.10 -0.98
CA THR A 46 -15.64 -0.66 -1.75
C THR A 46 -16.88 -0.93 -0.89
N SER A 47 -17.86 -1.66 -1.44
CA SER A 47 -19.05 -2.07 -0.68
C SER A 47 -18.78 -3.13 0.40
N ARG A 48 -17.60 -3.79 0.39
CA ARG A 48 -17.30 -4.91 1.29
C ARG A 48 -16.03 -4.71 2.11
N GLN A 49 -15.05 -4.02 1.55
CA GLN A 49 -13.71 -3.91 2.12
C GLN A 49 -13.08 -2.56 1.77
N MET A 50 -12.07 -2.19 2.54
CA MET A 50 -11.10 -1.18 2.16
C MET A 50 -9.90 -1.87 1.54
N ILE A 51 -9.35 -1.29 0.49
CA ILE A 51 -8.08 -1.71 -0.10
C ILE A 51 -7.08 -0.61 0.20
N ILE A 52 -5.97 -0.96 0.83
CA ILE A 52 -4.86 -0.04 1.11
C ILE A 52 -3.73 -0.45 0.17
N GLU A 53 -3.21 0.48 -0.62
CA GLU A 53 -2.16 0.19 -1.59
C GLU A 53 -1.10 1.29 -1.65
N THR A 54 0.09 0.92 -2.09
CA THR A 54 1.19 1.83 -2.40
C THR A 54 1.97 1.35 -3.61
N VAL A 55 2.53 2.30 -4.34
CA VAL A 55 3.41 2.01 -5.48
C VAL A 55 4.79 1.63 -4.97
N ILE A 56 5.33 0.53 -5.48
CA ILE A 56 6.73 0.12 -5.26
C ILE A 56 7.60 0.77 -6.33
N CYS A 57 7.38 0.43 -7.60
CA CYS A 57 8.12 0.98 -8.74
C CYS A 57 7.38 0.76 -10.07
N PRO A 58 7.71 1.50 -11.14
CA PRO A 58 7.24 1.20 -12.49
C PRO A 58 7.73 -0.17 -12.96
N VAL A 59 6.87 -0.94 -13.63
CA VAL A 59 7.22 -2.27 -14.18
C VAL A 59 8.38 -2.17 -15.18
N ASN A 60 8.41 -1.09 -15.96
CA ASN A 60 9.47 -0.83 -16.94
C ASN A 60 10.85 -0.54 -16.32
N ASN A 61 10.94 -0.32 -15.00
CA ASN A 61 12.23 -0.19 -14.31
C ASN A 61 12.87 -1.56 -14.04
N ILE A 62 12.09 -2.64 -14.02
CA ILE A 62 12.58 -3.99 -13.79
C ILE A 62 13.00 -4.60 -15.12
N GLN A 63 14.29 -4.92 -15.27
CA GLN A 63 14.80 -5.56 -16.49
C GLN A 63 14.47 -7.06 -16.52
N HIS A 64 14.63 -7.73 -15.38
CA HIS A 64 14.39 -9.17 -15.25
C HIS A 64 12.99 -9.47 -14.69
N GLN A 65 11.95 -8.99 -15.37
CA GLN A 65 10.56 -9.05 -14.90
C GLN A 65 10.10 -10.48 -14.59
N ASP A 66 10.40 -11.45 -15.44
CA ASP A 66 10.01 -12.86 -15.21
C ASP A 66 10.62 -13.42 -13.92
N ALA A 67 11.88 -13.08 -13.64
CA ALA A 67 12.58 -13.53 -12.44
C ALA A 67 12.02 -12.84 -11.19
N PHE A 68 11.74 -11.54 -11.26
CA PHE A 68 11.15 -10.79 -10.17
C PHE A 68 9.70 -11.24 -9.89
N ASN A 69 8.89 -11.47 -10.92
CA ASN A 69 7.54 -12.01 -10.79
C ASN A 69 7.56 -13.39 -10.13
N LEU A 70 8.48 -14.28 -10.53
CA LEU A 70 8.64 -15.58 -9.89
C LEU A 70 9.08 -15.45 -8.43
N PHE A 71 9.97 -14.51 -8.11
CA PHE A 71 10.37 -14.19 -6.74
C PHE A 71 9.17 -13.77 -5.90
N LEU A 72 8.37 -12.81 -6.37
CA LEU A 72 7.18 -12.33 -5.67
C LEU A 72 6.19 -13.47 -5.40
N LEU A 73 5.91 -14.30 -6.40
CA LEU A 73 4.99 -15.44 -6.27
C LEU A 73 5.47 -16.50 -5.28
N ARG A 74 6.79 -16.74 -5.21
CA ARG A 74 7.37 -17.72 -4.26
C ARG A 74 7.41 -17.20 -2.84
N ASN A 75 7.59 -15.88 -2.67
CA ASN A 75 7.82 -15.25 -1.37
C ASN A 75 6.58 -14.56 -0.79
N GLN A 76 5.41 -14.61 -1.45
CA GLN A 76 4.19 -13.97 -0.96
C GLN A 76 3.86 -14.30 0.52
N LYS A 77 4.10 -15.54 0.95
CA LYS A 77 3.82 -15.97 2.34
C LYS A 77 4.71 -15.30 3.39
N LEU A 78 5.81 -14.67 2.96
CA LEU A 78 6.76 -13.97 3.81
C LEU A 78 6.42 -12.48 3.94
N LEU A 79 5.46 -11.96 3.16
CA LEU A 79 4.97 -10.58 3.23
C LEU A 79 3.75 -10.53 4.16
N PRO A 80 3.90 -10.20 5.44
CA PRO A 80 2.77 -10.16 6.37
C PRO A 80 1.75 -9.13 5.90
N LEU A 81 0.47 -9.50 5.91
CA LEU A 81 -0.65 -8.60 5.62
C LEU A 81 -0.61 -7.91 4.23
N SER A 82 0.32 -8.29 3.36
CA SER A 82 0.53 -7.61 2.09
C SER A 82 0.57 -8.62 0.96
N SER A 83 0.02 -8.22 -0.17
CA SER A 83 0.16 -8.88 -1.45
C SER A 83 0.79 -7.91 -2.44
N VAL A 84 1.38 -8.46 -3.50
CA VAL A 84 1.98 -7.66 -4.57
C VAL A 84 1.25 -7.96 -5.86
N GLY A 85 0.94 -6.91 -6.61
CA GLY A 85 0.27 -6.98 -7.89
C GLY A 85 0.87 -6.00 -8.89
N ILE A 86 0.34 -6.03 -10.10
CA ILE A 86 0.61 -5.03 -11.12
C ILE A 86 -0.68 -4.25 -11.35
N SER A 87 -0.63 -2.95 -11.11
CA SER A 87 -1.74 -2.03 -11.36
C SER A 87 -1.37 -1.08 -12.49
N ARG A 88 -2.35 -0.78 -13.34
CA ARG A 88 -2.19 0.13 -14.46
C ARG A 88 -2.73 1.51 -14.09
N VAL A 89 -1.87 2.53 -14.15
CA VAL A 89 -2.26 3.92 -13.97
C VAL A 89 -2.06 4.62 -15.32
N ARG A 90 -3.17 4.93 -15.98
CA ARG A 90 -3.19 5.45 -17.37
C ARG A 90 -2.51 4.48 -18.34
N GLN A 91 -1.35 4.85 -18.90
CA GLN A 91 -0.63 4.04 -19.87
C GLN A 91 0.49 3.22 -19.25
N ASP A 92 0.86 3.50 -18.00
CA ASP A 92 2.00 2.89 -17.32
C ASP A 92 1.55 1.82 -16.32
N GLU A 93 2.38 0.81 -16.14
CA GLU A 93 2.17 -0.28 -15.18
C GLU A 93 3.14 -0.16 -14.02
N TYR A 94 2.64 -0.45 -12.83
CA TYR A 94 3.39 -0.32 -11.58
C TYR A 94 3.24 -1.59 -10.76
N TYR A 95 4.35 -2.04 -10.17
CA TYR A 95 4.28 -2.97 -9.05
C TYR A 95 3.69 -2.22 -7.84
N VAL A 96 2.64 -2.79 -7.26
CA VAL A 96 1.95 -2.23 -6.10
C VAL A 96 1.92 -3.25 -4.98
N ALA A 97 2.25 -2.80 -3.77
CA ALA A 97 1.94 -3.53 -2.56
C ALA A 97 0.52 -3.15 -2.14
N PHE A 98 -0.32 -4.12 -1.82
CA PHE A 98 -1.68 -3.87 -1.35
C PHE A 98 -2.15 -4.87 -0.29
N GLY A 99 -3.01 -4.39 0.59
CA GLY A 99 -3.70 -5.13 1.63
C GLY A 99 -5.21 -4.85 1.57
N ALA A 100 -6.01 -5.74 2.15
CA ALA A 100 -7.47 -5.60 2.14
C ALA A 100 -8.05 -5.88 3.53
N LEU A 101 -8.80 -4.90 4.04
CA LEU A 101 -9.43 -4.97 5.35
C LEU A 101 -10.95 -4.91 5.25
N SER A 102 -11.61 -5.61 6.17
CA SER A 102 -13.04 -5.45 6.36
C SER A 102 -13.38 -3.99 6.69
N LEU A 103 -14.52 -3.49 6.20
CA LEU A 103 -15.02 -2.17 6.59
C LEU A 103 -15.28 -2.06 8.10
N ASN A 104 -15.38 -3.18 8.81
CA ASN A 104 -15.62 -3.21 10.26
C ASN A 104 -14.37 -3.52 11.09
N SER A 105 -13.17 -3.54 10.47
CA SER A 105 -11.90 -3.71 11.19
C SER A 105 -11.71 -2.63 12.25
N THR A 106 -10.94 -2.92 13.30
CA THR A 106 -10.62 -1.92 14.33
C THR A 106 -9.70 -0.83 13.79
N LEU A 107 -9.57 0.30 14.49
CA LEU A 107 -8.60 1.32 14.08
C LEU A 107 -7.18 0.77 14.19
N GLU A 108 -6.93 -0.02 15.23
CA GLU A 108 -5.66 -0.71 15.46
C GLU A 108 -5.30 -1.64 14.31
N ASP A 109 -6.26 -2.41 13.78
CA ASP A 109 -6.04 -3.26 12.60
C ASP A 109 -5.69 -2.43 11.35
N VAL A 110 -6.38 -1.29 11.15
CA VAL A 110 -6.11 -0.40 10.00
C VAL A 110 -4.71 0.21 10.10
N VAL A 111 -4.35 0.66 11.29
CA VAL A 111 -3.03 1.22 11.61
C VAL A 111 -1.92 0.18 11.41
N LEU A 112 -2.16 -1.05 11.87
CA LEU A 112 -1.24 -2.18 11.69
C LEU A 112 -1.05 -2.52 10.21
N GLU A 113 -2.14 -2.59 9.44
CA GLU A 113 -2.09 -2.86 8.01
C GLU A 113 -1.31 -1.76 7.26
N MET A 114 -1.58 -0.49 7.56
CA MET A 114 -0.88 0.64 6.93
C MET A 114 0.62 0.59 7.17
N THR A 115 1.07 0.39 8.42
CA THR A 115 2.50 0.33 8.74
C THR A 115 3.18 -0.88 8.15
N THR A 116 2.57 -2.05 8.29
CA THR A 116 3.10 -3.29 7.71
C THR A 116 3.21 -3.21 6.19
N LEU A 117 2.23 -2.60 5.53
CA LEU A 117 2.25 -2.40 4.09
C LEU A 117 3.38 -1.47 3.64
N VAL A 118 3.63 -0.38 4.39
CA VAL A 118 4.72 0.56 4.11
C VAL A 118 6.07 -0.14 4.28
N ASP A 119 6.28 -0.84 5.39
CA ASP A 119 7.53 -1.57 5.66
C ASP A 119 7.81 -2.59 4.53
N ASN A 120 6.80 -3.40 4.18
CA ASN A 120 6.93 -4.36 3.08
C ASN A 120 7.21 -3.67 1.73
N ALA A 121 6.61 -2.51 1.46
CA ALA A 121 6.83 -1.79 0.21
C ALA A 121 8.26 -1.24 0.11
N LEU A 122 8.82 -0.77 1.24
CA LEU A 122 10.20 -0.31 1.31
C LEU A 122 11.18 -1.47 1.12
N ASP A 123 10.98 -2.58 1.83
CA ASP A 123 11.80 -3.80 1.68
C ASP A 123 11.76 -4.32 0.23
N LEU A 124 10.58 -4.34 -0.39
CA LEU A 124 10.43 -4.74 -1.78
C LEU A 124 11.08 -3.75 -2.76
N ALA A 125 11.05 -2.44 -2.46
CA ALA A 125 11.74 -1.44 -3.26
C ALA A 125 13.25 -1.68 -3.26
N GLU A 126 13.86 -2.01 -2.12
CA GLU A 126 15.28 -2.38 -2.05
C GLU A 126 15.58 -3.64 -2.87
N ILE A 127 14.75 -4.68 -2.76
CA ILE A 127 14.94 -5.92 -3.53
C ILE A 127 14.85 -5.66 -5.03
N THR A 128 14.04 -4.69 -5.48
CA THR A 128 13.92 -4.40 -6.92
C THR A 128 15.25 -4.01 -7.56
N GLU A 129 16.19 -3.44 -6.79
CA GLU A 129 17.51 -3.06 -7.30
C GLU A 129 18.25 -4.25 -7.91
N GLU A 130 18.14 -5.44 -7.32
CA GLU A 130 18.74 -6.70 -7.82
C GLU A 130 18.22 -7.12 -9.21
N TYR A 131 17.04 -6.62 -9.60
CA TYR A 131 16.38 -6.95 -10.87
C TYR A 131 16.37 -5.78 -11.87
N THR A 132 16.91 -4.63 -11.48
CA THR A 132 16.99 -3.40 -12.31
C THR A 132 18.35 -3.24 -13.01
N HIS A 133 19.39 -3.92 -12.52
CA HIS A 133 20.75 -3.89 -13.09
C HIS A 133 21.00 -5.04 -14.08
N LYS A 134 22.00 -4.87 -14.96
CA LYS A 134 22.40 -5.85 -15.99
C LYS A 134 23.29 -6.96 -15.45
#